data_AF-A0A1Y5H4F0-F1
#
_entry.id   AF-A0A1Y5H4F0-F1
#
_cell.length_a   1.000
_cell.length_b   1.000
_cell.length_c   1.000
_cell.angle_alpha   90.00
_cell.angle_beta   90.00
_cell.angle_gamma   90.00
#
_symmetry.space_group_name_H-M   'P 1'
#
loop_
_entity.id
_entity.type
_entity.pdbx_description
1 polymer ?
#
loop_
_entity_poly.entity_id
_entity_poly.type
_entity_poly.pdbx_seq_one_letter_code
_entity_poly.pdbx_strand_id
1 'polypeptide(L)' 'MKQRTVTILYYDINSLELKHEIASFPQKDQGRVIISDQFKMGKSIIAVCDGEVTVLNKIGDRVDD' A
#
# COMPACT_ATOMS: atom_id res chain seq x y z
N MET A 1 -16.27 -0.66 -14.09
CA MET A 1 -15.79 -0.61 -12.69
C MET A 1 -15.03 0.68 -12.49
N LYS A 2 -15.30 1.41 -11.41
CA LYS A 2 -14.56 2.64 -11.09
C LYS A 2 -13.16 2.26 -10.61
N GLN A 3 -12.14 2.97 -11.08
CA GLN A 3 -10.78 2.86 -10.58
C GLN A 3 -10.59 3.84 -9.43
N ARG A 4 -9.77 3.48 -8.45
CA ARG A 4 -9.42 4.35 -7.33
C ARG A 4 -7.93 4.29 -7.06
N THR A 5 -7.29 5.46 -7.08
CA THR A 5 -5.92 5.64 -6.61
C THR A 5 -5.89 5.44 -5.10
N VAL A 6 -4.99 4.58 -4.65
CA VAL A 6 -4.74 4.29 -3.24
C VAL A 6 -3.24 4.16 -3.01
N THR A 7 -2.83 4.34 -1.77
CA THR A 7 -1.49 4.01 -1.32
C THR A 7 -1.53 2.74 -0.49
N ILE A 8 -0.83 1.70 -0.91
CA ILE A 8 -0.74 0.43 -0.19
C ILE A 8 0.55 0.41 0.61
N LEU A 9 0.46 0.22 1.92
CA LEU A 9 1.60 -0.04 2.79
C LEU A 9 1.72 -1.55 3.01
N TYR A 10 2.91 -2.12 2.83
CA TYR A 10 3.13 -3.55 2.94
C TYR A 10 4.57 -3.91 3.34
N TYR A 11 4.75 -5.10 3.91
CA TYR A 11 6.06 -5.76 3.99
C TYR A 11 6.23 -6.72 2.83
N ASP A 12 7.42 -6.74 2.24
CA ASP A 12 7.82 -7.73 1.23
C ASP A 12 8.53 -8.90 1.92
N ILE A 13 8.30 -10.13 1.47
CA ILE A 13 8.94 -11.32 2.07
C ILE A 13 10.48 -11.26 2.02
N ASN A 14 11.05 -10.49 1.10
CA ASN A 14 12.49 -10.35 0.91
C ASN A 14 13.07 -9.14 1.67
N SER A 15 12.29 -8.40 2.46
CA SER A 15 12.75 -7.18 3.14
C SER A 15 11.99 -6.91 4.44
N LEU A 16 12.70 -6.40 5.44
CA LEU A 16 12.10 -5.95 6.71
C LEU A 16 11.61 -4.50 6.66
N GLU A 17 11.75 -3.81 5.53
CA GLU A 17 11.34 -2.43 5.36
C GLU A 17 9.83 -2.30 5.13
N LEU A 18 9.20 -1.30 5.75
CA LEU A 18 7.84 -0.92 5.43
C LEU A 18 7.81 -0.19 4.09
N LYS A 19 7.32 -0.86 3.05
CA LYS A 19 7.20 -0.29 1.70
C LYS A 19 5.83 0.33 1.51
N HIS A 20 5.75 1.29 0.59
CA HIS A 20 4.49 1.82 0.10
C HIS A 20 4.47 1.89 -1.43
N GLU A 21 3.30 1.71 -2.02
CA GLU A 21 3.07 1.81 -3.46
C GLU A 21 1.78 2.58 -3.73
N ILE A 22 1.85 3.59 -4.59
CA ILE A 22 0.69 4.33 -5.08
C ILE A 22 0.23 3.66 -6.38
N ALA A 23 -1.00 3.15 -6.40
CA ALA A 23 -1.55 2.49 -7.58
C ALA A 23 -3.07 2.62 -7.66
N SER A 24 -3.60 2.44 -8.88
CA SER A 24 -5.04 2.42 -9.15
C SER A 24 -5.57 1.00 -9.16
N PHE A 25 -6.62 0.75 -8.38
CA PHE A 25 -7.30 -0.55 -8.32
C PHE A 25 -8.80 -0.43 -8.61
N PRO A 26 -9.44 -1.48 -9.17
CA PRO A 26 -10.89 -1.53 -9.29
C PRO A 26 -11.55 -1.43 -7.91
N GLN A 27 -12.64 -0.68 -7.82
CA GLN A 27 -13.39 -0.47 -6.58
C GLN A 27 -14.72 -1.25 -6.61
N LYS A 28 -15.10 -1.88 -5.49
CA LYS A 28 -16.46 -2.38 -5.25
C LYS A 28 -17.40 -1.23 -4.89
N ASP A 29 -18.70 -1.43 -5.05
CA ASP A 29 -19.73 -0.40 -4.82
C ASP A 29 -19.73 0.18 -3.38
N GLN A 30 -19.21 -0.56 -2.40
CA GLN A 30 -19.09 -0.13 -1.00
C GLN A 30 -17.80 0.61 -0.67
N GLY A 31 -17.00 0.98 -1.67
CA GLY A 31 -15.81 1.79 -1.46
C GLY A 31 -14.50 1.02 -1.33
N ARG A 32 -14.55 -0.30 -1.12
CA ARG A 32 -13.37 -1.16 -0.96
C ARG A 32 -12.69 -1.45 -2.29
N VAL A 33 -11.38 -1.20 -2.39
CA VAL A 33 -10.58 -1.57 -3.56
C VAL A 33 -10.33 -3.08 -3.63
N ILE A 34 -10.20 -3.58 -4.85
CA ILE A 34 -9.92 -4.98 -5.18
C ILE A 34 -8.44 -5.09 -5.55
N ILE A 35 -7.64 -5.60 -4.63
CA ILE A 35 -6.22 -5.87 -4.85
C ILE A 35 -6.08 -7.32 -5.33
N SER A 36 -5.43 -7.52 -6.48
CA SER A 36 -5.26 -8.84 -7.09
C SER A 36 -4.42 -9.77 -6.21
N ASP A 37 -4.65 -11.08 -6.30
CA ASP A 37 -3.83 -12.07 -5.59
C ASP A 37 -2.37 -12.03 -6.05
N GLN A 38 -2.16 -11.79 -7.35
CA GLN A 38 -0.83 -11.59 -7.91
C GLN A 38 -0.09 -10.42 -7.24
N PHE A 39 -0.79 -9.31 -6.96
CA PHE A 39 -0.18 -8.18 -6.27
C PHE A 39 0.19 -8.52 -4.83
N LYS A 40 -0.67 -9.26 -4.12
CA LYS A 40 -0.48 -9.64 -2.71
C LYS A 40 0.58 -10.74 -2.51
N MET A 41 0.93 -11.48 -3.55
CA MET A 41 1.90 -12.57 -3.45
C MET A 41 3.26 -12.05 -2.95
N GLY A 42 3.77 -12.65 -1.88
CA GLY A 42 5.00 -12.21 -1.23
C GLY A 42 4.87 -10.89 -0.45
N LYS A 43 3.67 -10.32 -0.34
CA LYS A 43 3.40 -9.06 0.36
C LYS A 43 2.43 -9.25 1.52
N SER A 44 2.82 -8.82 2.70
CA SER A 44 1.88 -8.66 3.82
C SER A 44 1.32 -7.25 3.80
N ILE A 45 0.06 -7.11 3.35
CA ILE A 45 -0.63 -5.82 3.27
C ILE A 45 -0.94 -5.33 4.68
N ILE A 46 -0.44 -4.14 5.03
CA ILE A 46 -0.60 -3.53 6.35
C ILE A 46 -1.74 -2.51 6.35
N ALA A 47 -1.76 -1.62 5.36
CA ALA A 47 -2.78 -0.60 5.22
C ALA A 47 -3.05 -0.27 3.75
N VAL A 48 -4.27 0.21 3.49
CA VAL A 48 -4.67 0.76 2.18
C VAL A 48 -5.27 2.12 2.46
N CYS A 49 -4.58 3.17 2.03
CA CYS A 49 -4.96 4.56 2.22
C CYS A 49 -5.63 5.09 0.95
N ASP A 50 -6.64 5.94 1.11
CA ASP A 50 -7.29 6.60 -0.01
C ASP A 50 -6.40 7.68 -0.63
N GLY A 51 -6.27 7.67 -1.96
CA GLY A 51 -5.44 8.61 -2.69
C GLY A 51 -3.93 8.39 -2.50
N GLU A 52 -3.18 9.45 -2.80
CA GLU A 52 -1.72 9.49 -2.69
C GLU A 52 -1.33 9.92 -1.28
N VAL A 53 -0.48 9.15 -0.62
CA VAL A 53 0.06 9.46 0.71
C VAL A 53 1.57 9.56 0.63
N THR A 54 2.10 10.69 1.09
CA THR A 54 3.53 10.85 1.33
C THR A 54 3.88 10.26 2.69
N VAL A 55 4.72 9.22 2.69
CA VAL A 55 5.25 8.63 3.93
C VAL A 55 6.49 9.42 4.36
N LEU A 56 6.38 10.15 5.47
CA LEU A 56 7.45 11.02 5.98
C LEU A 56 8.56 10.24 6.70
N ASN A 57 8.21 9.17 7.40
CA ASN A 57 9.15 8.28 8.07
C ASN A 57 8.63 6.83 8.06
N LYS A 58 9.56 5.88 8.12
CA LYS A 58 9.28 4.43 8.18
C LYS A 58 9.91 3.81 9.42
N ILE A 59 9.51 2.59 9.72
CA ILE A 59 10.13 1.80 10.78
C ILE A 59 11.60 1.58 10.44
N GLY A 60 12.48 1.97 11.37
CA GLY A 60 13.94 1.87 11.20
C GLY A 60 14.60 3.12 10.62
N ASP A 61 13.82 4.08 10.11
CA ASP A 61 14.36 5.39 9.74
C ASP A 61 14.81 6.09 11.04
N ARG A 62 16.08 6.45 11.12
CA ARG A 62 16.53 7.43 12.11
C ARG A 62 16.00 8.77 11.64
N VAL A 63 15.19 9.41 12.48
CA VAL A 63 14.89 10.82 12.30
C VAL A 63 16.17 11.55 12.71
N ASP A 64 17.03 11.82 11.74
CA ASP A 64 18.12 12.76 11.95
C ASP A 64 17.49 14.18 11.85
N ASP A 65 17.65 14.96 12.92
CA ASP A 65 17.06 16.30 13.12
C ASP A 65 17.40 17.32 12.01
#